data_AF-A0A7C5BPA9-F1
#
_entry.id   AF-A0A7C5BPA9-F1
#
_cell.length_a   1.000
_cell.length_b   1.000
_cell.length_c   1.000
_cell.angle_alpha   90.00
_cell.angle_beta   90.00
_cell.angle_gamma   90.00
#
_symmetry.space_group_name_H-M   'P 1'
#
loop_
_entity.id
_entity.type
_entity.pdbx_description
1 polymer ?
#
loop_
_entity_poly.entity_id
_entity_poly.type
_entity_poly.pdbx_seq_one_letter_code
_entity_poly.pdbx_strand_id
1 'polypeptide(L)'
;DFASQPGESVSQGIIGQLLAEQFDDVITVDPHLHRISVLNQAVPIDNAISLTATDEIGRFLQQQFDHAVLLGPDGESEQWVSAIAKKIDFDYSVAKKIRQGDKQVIMVLPEYDFDKKTVIIIDDMASTGRTLAKACHLLLAVGVHQVYAVVTHPLFCGDAEAHIMQAGIKQIWSTDSIAHPSACIYLDKLLAQAVKEIL
;
A
#
# COMPACT_ATOMS: atom_id res chain seq x y z
N ASP A 1 -1.72 10.18 12.77
CA ASP A 1 -0.44 10.06 13.49
C ASP A 1 0.07 11.37 14.12
N PHE A 2 -0.24 12.58 13.61
CA PHE A 2 0.17 13.85 14.27
C PHE A 2 -0.75 15.04 13.94
N ALA A 3 -0.65 16.12 14.72
CA ALA A 3 -1.29 17.40 14.42
C ALA A 3 -0.39 18.22 13.48
N SER A 4 -0.87 18.53 12.28
CA SER A 4 -0.15 19.37 11.32
C SER A 4 -0.23 20.85 11.68
N GLN A 5 -1.28 21.25 12.39
CA GLN A 5 -1.47 22.59 12.92
C GLN A 5 -1.79 22.58 14.42
N PRO A 6 -1.41 23.63 15.17
CA PRO A 6 -1.81 23.77 16.57
C PRO A 6 -3.33 23.68 16.74
N GLY A 7 -3.79 22.84 17.66
CA GLY A 7 -5.21 22.64 17.96
C GLY A 7 -5.89 21.52 17.18
N GLU A 8 -5.22 20.88 16.23
CA GLU A 8 -5.74 19.68 15.57
C GLU A 8 -5.68 18.46 16.50
N SER A 9 -6.68 17.59 16.40
CA SER A 9 -6.70 16.32 17.12
C SER A 9 -5.76 15.31 16.48
N VAL A 10 -5.00 14.57 17.30
CA VAL A 10 -4.30 13.37 16.84
C VAL A 10 -5.27 12.19 16.88
N SER A 11 -6.11 12.06 15.84
CA SER A 11 -7.24 11.11 15.83
C SER A 11 -6.82 9.67 16.10
N GLN A 12 -5.65 9.24 15.59
CA GLN A 12 -5.13 7.89 15.82
C GLN A 12 -4.93 7.57 17.30
N GLY A 13 -4.43 8.52 18.10
CA GLY A 13 -4.26 8.31 19.54
C GLY A 13 -5.59 8.28 20.29
N ILE A 14 -6.54 9.13 19.90
CA ILE A 14 -7.88 9.18 20.52
C ILE A 14 -8.66 7.89 20.22
N ILE A 15 -8.73 7.49 18.95
CA ILE A 15 -9.44 6.27 18.53
C ILE A 15 -8.72 5.04 19.06
N GLY A 16 -7.39 5.01 19.04
CA GLY A 16 -6.64 3.89 19.57
C GLY A 16 -6.78 3.71 21.08
N GLN A 17 -6.84 4.81 21.84
CA GLN A 17 -7.20 4.76 23.27
C GLN A 17 -8.62 4.22 23.48
N LEU A 18 -9.59 4.69 22.69
CA LEU A 18 -10.96 4.18 22.75
C LEU A 18 -11.02 2.68 22.46
N LEU A 19 -10.28 2.20 21.45
CA LEU A 19 -10.20 0.77 21.16
C LEU A 19 -9.58 0.00 22.33
N ALA A 20 -8.52 0.53 22.93
CA ALA A 20 -7.85 -0.10 24.06
C ALA A 20 -8.72 -0.20 25.32
N GLU A 21 -9.68 0.72 25.50
CA GLU A 21 -10.63 0.69 26.61
C GLU A 21 -11.78 -0.31 26.39
N GLN A 22 -12.00 -0.75 25.15
CA GLN A 22 -13.17 -1.51 24.74
C GLN A 22 -12.86 -2.95 24.30
N PHE A 23 -11.61 -3.27 23.98
CA PHE A 23 -11.20 -4.56 23.44
C PHE A 23 -9.90 -5.04 24.10
N ASP A 24 -9.81 -6.36 24.33
CA ASP A 24 -8.60 -7.01 24.83
C ASP A 24 -7.52 -7.15 23.75
N ASP A 25 -7.95 -7.35 22.49
CA ASP A 25 -7.09 -7.60 21.33
C ASP A 25 -7.54 -6.74 20.13
N VAL A 26 -6.59 -6.28 19.32
CA VAL A 26 -6.86 -5.59 18.04
C VAL A 26 -5.93 -6.15 16.98
N ILE A 27 -6.52 -6.72 15.93
CA ILE A 27 -5.82 -7.22 14.75
C ILE A 27 -6.15 -6.31 13.58
N THR A 28 -5.14 -5.89 12.82
CA THR A 28 -5.30 -5.14 11.57
C THR A 28 -4.29 -5.61 10.52
N VAL A 29 -4.49 -5.24 9.26
CA VAL A 29 -3.61 -5.60 8.14
C VAL A 29 -3.07 -4.30 7.52
N ASP A 30 -1.76 -4.26 7.26
CA ASP A 30 -1.02 -3.13 6.67
C ASP A 30 -1.50 -1.73 7.14
N PRO A 31 -1.56 -1.48 8.47
CA PRO A 31 -1.95 -0.17 8.96
C PRO A 31 -0.96 0.91 8.50
N HIS A 32 -1.48 2.10 8.22
CA HIS A 32 -0.66 3.24 7.83
C HIS A 32 0.09 3.83 9.04
N LEU A 33 1.28 3.29 9.33
CA LEU A 33 2.08 3.59 10.53
C LEU A 33 3.24 4.58 10.26
N HIS A 34 3.06 5.56 9.37
CA HIS A 34 4.13 6.45 8.89
C HIS A 34 5.06 7.09 9.95
N ARG A 35 4.61 7.28 11.19
CA ARG A 35 5.41 7.88 12.29
C ARG A 35 5.59 7.02 13.53
N ILE A 36 5.04 5.81 13.54
CA ILE A 36 5.14 4.88 14.67
C ILE A 36 5.63 3.52 14.17
N SER A 37 6.50 2.86 14.93
CA SER A 37 7.14 1.63 14.46
C SER A 37 6.33 0.36 14.77
N VAL A 38 5.39 0.44 15.72
CA VAL A 38 4.56 -0.69 16.16
C VAL A 38 3.14 -0.22 16.47
N LEU A 39 2.15 -1.10 16.27
CA LEU A 39 0.73 -0.76 16.43
C LEU A 39 0.37 -0.35 17.86
N ASN A 40 1.05 -0.90 18.87
CA ASN A 40 0.80 -0.58 20.27
C ASN A 40 1.02 0.90 20.62
N GLN A 41 1.79 1.65 19.81
CA GLN A 41 1.93 3.10 19.98
C GLN A 41 0.66 3.87 19.59
N ALA A 42 -0.17 3.30 18.71
CA ALA A 42 -1.49 3.83 18.39
C ALA A 42 -2.58 3.25 19.29
N VAL A 43 -2.57 1.93 19.49
CA VAL A 43 -3.59 1.20 20.26
C VAL A 43 -2.91 0.57 21.49
N PRO A 44 -2.93 1.21 22.67
CA PRO A 44 -2.13 0.80 23.82
C PRO A 44 -2.73 -0.40 24.58
N ILE A 45 -2.83 -1.55 23.89
CA ILE A 45 -3.17 -2.87 24.44
C ILE A 45 -1.99 -3.81 24.27
N ASP A 46 -1.96 -4.94 24.99
CA ASP A 46 -0.88 -5.93 24.86
C ASP A 46 -0.89 -6.59 23.46
N ASN A 47 -2.07 -7.01 23.01
CA ASN A 47 -2.25 -7.73 21.75
C ASN A 47 -2.74 -6.81 20.61
N ALA A 48 -1.95 -5.78 20.31
CA ALA A 48 -2.14 -4.96 19.10
C ALA A 48 -1.32 -5.56 17.94
N ILE A 49 -1.97 -6.37 17.11
CA ILE A 49 -1.31 -7.15 16.05
C ILE A 49 -1.47 -6.47 14.70
N SER A 50 -0.34 -6.17 14.07
CA SER A 50 -0.27 -5.67 12.69
C SER A 50 0.19 -6.79 11.77
N LEU A 51 -0.73 -7.32 10.97
CA LEU A 51 -0.46 -8.28 9.91
C LEU A 51 -0.05 -7.57 8.63
N THR A 52 0.46 -8.32 7.66
CA THR A 52 0.80 -7.80 6.34
C THR A 52 0.26 -8.69 5.23
N ALA A 53 -0.26 -8.10 4.16
CA ALA A 53 -0.80 -8.82 3.00
C ALA A 53 0.27 -9.23 1.98
N THR A 54 1.55 -9.03 2.28
CA THR A 54 2.67 -9.25 1.34
C THR A 54 2.70 -10.68 0.79
N ASP A 55 2.36 -11.67 1.60
CA ASP A 55 2.33 -13.08 1.19
C ASP A 55 1.18 -13.40 0.24
N GLU A 56 0.00 -12.87 0.54
CA GLU A 56 -1.21 -13.01 -0.26
C GLU A 56 -1.03 -12.32 -1.62
N ILE A 57 -0.50 -11.08 -1.60
CA ILE A 57 -0.19 -10.31 -2.80
C ILE A 57 0.89 -11.03 -3.63
N GLY A 58 1.98 -11.48 -3.01
CA GLY A 58 3.05 -12.18 -3.72
C GLY A 58 2.56 -13.46 -4.41
N ARG A 59 1.81 -14.30 -3.69
CA ARG A 59 1.23 -15.52 -4.27
C ARG A 59 0.32 -15.23 -5.44
N PHE A 60 -0.49 -14.18 -5.34
CA PHE A 60 -1.34 -13.74 -6.44
C PHE A 60 -0.52 -13.30 -7.65
N LEU A 61 0.52 -12.48 -7.45
CA LEU A 61 1.35 -11.97 -8.55
C LEU A 61 2.10 -13.08 -9.30
N GLN A 62 2.62 -14.10 -8.60
CA GLN A 62 3.25 -15.27 -9.22
C GLN A 62 2.31 -16.07 -10.12
N GLN A 63 0.99 -15.99 -9.91
CA GLN A 63 0.00 -16.64 -10.77
C GLN A 63 -0.34 -15.81 -12.00
N GLN A 64 -0.08 -14.49 -11.97
CA GLN A 64 -0.41 -13.57 -13.06
C GLN A 64 0.76 -13.32 -14.01
N PHE A 65 1.99 -13.41 -13.51
CA PHE A 65 3.20 -13.03 -14.26
C PHE A 65 4.33 -14.03 -14.03
N ASP A 66 5.10 -14.30 -15.09
CA ASP A 66 6.37 -15.03 -14.98
C ASP A 66 7.47 -14.11 -14.40
N HIS A 67 7.46 -12.83 -14.76
CA HIS A 67 8.36 -11.78 -14.23
C HIS A 67 7.72 -10.41 -14.35
N ALA A 68 7.97 -9.54 -13.37
CA ALA A 68 7.64 -8.12 -13.42
C ALA A 68 8.57 -7.31 -12.50
N VAL A 69 8.53 -5.98 -12.65
CA VAL A 69 9.21 -5.07 -11.73
C VAL A 69 8.19 -4.48 -10.78
N LEU A 70 8.36 -4.67 -9.48
CA LEU A 70 7.51 -4.04 -8.47
C LEU A 70 8.01 -2.61 -8.21
N LEU A 71 7.12 -1.63 -8.29
CA LEU A 71 7.45 -0.24 -7.99
C LEU A 71 6.70 0.24 -6.75
N GLY A 72 7.44 0.66 -5.73
CA GLY A 72 6.89 1.48 -4.66
C GLY A 72 6.73 2.94 -5.09
N PRO A 73 5.56 3.57 -4.96
CA PRO A 73 5.37 4.96 -5.38
C PRO A 73 6.09 5.99 -4.49
N ASP A 74 6.53 5.59 -3.30
CA ASP A 74 7.40 6.36 -2.41
C ASP A 74 8.15 5.47 -1.42
N GLY A 75 9.02 6.07 -0.61
CA GLY A 75 9.84 5.35 0.38
C GLY A 75 9.05 4.60 1.45
N GLU A 76 7.80 4.97 1.73
CA GLU A 76 6.97 4.31 2.74
C GLU A 76 6.56 2.91 2.26
N SER A 77 6.38 2.77 0.95
CA SER A 77 6.02 1.50 0.31
C SER A 77 7.16 0.49 0.18
N GLU A 78 8.41 0.88 0.46
CA GLU A 78 9.60 0.03 0.29
C GLU A 78 9.51 -1.28 1.08
N GLN A 79 8.94 -1.24 2.28
CA GLN A 79 8.79 -2.42 3.13
C GLN A 79 7.93 -3.50 2.47
N TRP A 80 6.81 -3.12 1.84
CA TRP A 80 5.91 -4.06 1.18
C TRP A 80 6.51 -4.53 -0.14
N VAL A 81 6.95 -3.59 -0.98
CA VAL A 81 7.48 -3.85 -2.31
C VAL A 81 8.69 -4.80 -2.25
N SER A 82 9.64 -4.53 -1.35
CA SER A 82 10.84 -5.36 -1.22
C SER A 82 10.55 -6.73 -0.60
N ALA A 83 9.63 -6.83 0.36
CA ALA A 83 9.23 -8.09 0.97
C ALA A 83 8.55 -9.01 -0.05
N ILE A 84 7.61 -8.48 -0.84
CA ILE A 84 6.93 -9.22 -1.91
C ILE A 84 7.96 -9.68 -2.94
N ALA A 85 8.73 -8.74 -3.52
CA ALA A 85 9.65 -9.02 -4.61
C ALA A 85 10.68 -10.10 -4.27
N LYS A 86 11.32 -9.99 -3.09
CA LYS A 86 12.31 -10.97 -2.62
C LYS A 86 11.71 -12.36 -2.43
N LYS A 87 10.46 -12.44 -1.98
CA LYS A 87 9.78 -13.72 -1.76
C LYS A 87 9.43 -14.42 -3.07
N ILE A 88 9.07 -13.64 -4.09
CA ILE A 88 8.60 -14.17 -5.37
C ILE A 88 9.65 -14.16 -6.49
N ASP A 89 10.87 -13.74 -6.17
CA ASP A 89 12.01 -13.59 -7.09
C ASP A 89 11.75 -12.60 -8.24
N PHE A 90 11.08 -11.48 -7.93
CA PHE A 90 10.86 -10.38 -8.87
C PHE A 90 11.83 -9.23 -8.60
N ASP A 91 12.02 -8.38 -9.61
CA ASP A 91 12.76 -7.13 -9.43
C ASP A 91 11.91 -6.13 -8.65
N TYR A 92 12.56 -5.23 -7.91
CA TYR A 92 11.85 -4.09 -7.33
C TYR A 92 12.63 -2.79 -7.35
N SER A 93 11.89 -1.69 -7.28
CA SER A 93 12.43 -0.36 -7.12
C SER A 93 11.45 0.56 -6.40
N VAL A 94 11.92 1.72 -5.96
CA VAL A 94 11.10 2.66 -5.19
C VAL A 94 11.31 4.07 -5.71
N ALA A 95 10.21 4.75 -6.06
CA ALA A 95 10.22 6.13 -6.47
C ALA A 95 10.49 7.06 -5.27
N LYS A 96 11.03 8.25 -5.54
CA LYS A 96 11.31 9.25 -4.50
C LYS A 96 10.39 10.44 -4.65
N LYS A 97 9.84 10.91 -3.54
CA LYS A 97 9.11 12.18 -3.46
C LYS A 97 10.11 13.30 -3.09
N ILE A 98 10.38 14.20 -4.03
CA ILE A 98 11.22 15.38 -3.80
C ILE A 98 10.32 16.59 -3.58
N ARG A 99 10.47 17.26 -2.42
CA ARG A 99 9.77 18.51 -2.12
C ARG A 99 10.54 19.69 -2.73
N GLN A 100 9.90 20.41 -3.65
CA GLN A 100 10.38 21.67 -4.19
C GLN A 100 9.58 22.82 -3.55
N GLY A 101 10.18 23.46 -2.55
CA GLY A 101 9.53 24.50 -1.75
C GLY A 101 8.35 23.99 -0.92
N ASP A 102 7.47 24.90 -0.51
CA ASP A 102 6.40 24.61 0.46
C ASP A 102 5.18 23.89 -0.12
N LYS A 103 5.02 23.87 -1.46
CA LYS A 103 3.76 23.46 -2.11
C LYS A 103 3.89 22.40 -3.21
N GLN A 104 5.09 22.09 -3.69
CA GLN A 104 5.26 21.19 -4.83
C GLN A 104 6.02 19.92 -4.44
N VAL A 105 5.39 18.77 -4.63
CA VAL A 105 6.02 17.46 -4.45
C VAL A 105 6.08 16.78 -5.80
N ILE A 106 7.30 16.47 -6.25
CA ILE A 106 7.57 15.79 -7.52
C ILE A 106 7.95 14.35 -7.22
N MET A 107 7.38 13.42 -7.97
CA MET A 107 7.78 12.00 -7.95
C MET A 107 8.89 11.79 -8.99
N VAL A 108 9.95 11.09 -8.58
CA VAL A 108 11.09 10.78 -9.44
C VAL A 108 11.29 9.27 -9.44
N LEU A 109 11.32 8.68 -10.64
CA LEU A 109 11.62 7.26 -10.80
C LEU A 109 13.09 6.98 -10.42
N PRO A 110 13.37 5.80 -9.87
CA PRO A 110 14.74 5.38 -9.55
C PRO A 110 15.54 5.11 -10.83
N GLU A 111 16.86 5.04 -10.70
CA GLU A 111 17.75 4.58 -11.77
C GLU A 111 17.58 3.07 -11.98
N TYR A 112 16.64 2.71 -12.85
CA TYR A 112 16.36 1.34 -13.27
C TYR A 112 15.88 1.35 -14.72
N ASP A 113 16.27 0.33 -15.50
CA ASP A 113 15.82 0.21 -16.89
C ASP A 113 14.41 -0.39 -16.95
N PHE A 114 13.43 0.48 -17.15
CA PHE A 114 12.02 0.15 -17.25
C PHE A 114 11.55 -0.10 -18.70
N ASP A 115 12.39 0.12 -19.72
CA ASP A 115 11.97 0.05 -21.13
C ASP A 115 11.40 -1.34 -21.45
N LYS A 116 10.21 -1.37 -22.02
CA LYS A 116 9.46 -2.58 -22.42
C LYS A 116 9.20 -3.59 -21.29
N LYS A 117 9.39 -3.22 -20.03
CA LYS A 117 9.08 -4.08 -18.88
C LYS A 117 7.63 -3.93 -18.45
N THR A 118 7.10 -4.99 -17.84
CA THR A 118 5.85 -4.91 -17.08
C THR A 118 6.16 -4.42 -15.68
N VAL A 119 5.46 -3.37 -15.24
CA VAL A 119 5.64 -2.78 -13.92
C VAL A 119 4.34 -2.88 -13.11
N ILE A 120 4.45 -3.24 -11.85
CA ILE A 120 3.33 -3.36 -10.93
C ILE A 120 3.57 -2.40 -9.76
N ILE A 121 2.74 -1.39 -9.64
CA ILE A 121 2.81 -0.43 -8.53
C ILE A 121 2.16 -1.08 -7.30
N ILE A 122 2.87 -1.09 -6.17
CA ILE A 122 2.37 -1.64 -4.91
C ILE A 122 2.27 -0.52 -3.87
N ASP A 123 1.13 -0.39 -3.21
CA ASP A 123 0.89 0.59 -2.14
C ASP A 123 -0.01 -0.01 -1.05
N ASP A 124 0.00 0.55 0.17
CA ASP A 124 -0.92 0.10 1.23
C ASP A 124 -2.37 0.47 0.91
N MET A 125 -2.59 1.68 0.40
CA MET A 125 -3.92 2.17 0.09
C MET A 125 -3.96 3.10 -1.11
N ALA A 126 -5.09 3.11 -1.80
CA ALA A 126 -5.39 4.15 -2.78
C ALA A 126 -6.66 4.91 -2.38
N SER A 127 -6.49 6.14 -1.91
CA SER A 127 -7.60 7.06 -1.61
C SER A 127 -8.02 7.85 -2.86
N THR A 128 -7.25 8.86 -3.27
CA THR A 128 -7.58 9.71 -4.44
C THR A 128 -7.04 9.19 -5.77
N GLY A 129 -6.26 8.11 -5.77
CA GLY A 129 -5.64 7.53 -6.95
C GLY A 129 -4.52 8.36 -7.60
N ARG A 130 -4.29 9.60 -7.17
CA ARG A 130 -3.32 10.52 -7.77
C ARG A 130 -1.88 10.04 -7.71
N THR A 131 -1.50 9.35 -6.62
CA THR A 131 -0.15 8.79 -6.46
C THR A 131 0.11 7.72 -7.53
N LEU A 132 -0.81 6.76 -7.67
CA LEU A 132 -0.74 5.70 -8.67
C LEU A 132 -0.76 6.26 -10.10
N ALA A 133 -1.65 7.21 -10.39
CA ALA A 133 -1.75 7.86 -11.69
C ALA A 133 -0.45 8.58 -12.08
N LYS A 134 0.18 9.31 -11.14
CA LYS A 134 1.47 9.98 -11.37
C LYS A 134 2.59 8.98 -11.65
N ALA A 135 2.67 7.90 -10.87
CA ALA A 135 3.65 6.84 -11.09
C ALA A 135 3.46 6.21 -12.48
N CYS A 136 2.22 5.91 -12.86
CA CYS A 136 1.89 5.38 -14.18
C CYS A 136 2.34 6.30 -15.32
N HIS A 137 2.04 7.60 -15.25
CA HIS A 137 2.47 8.56 -16.28
C HIS A 137 4.01 8.61 -16.42
N LEU A 138 4.75 8.59 -15.31
CA LEU A 138 6.21 8.59 -15.35
C LEU A 138 6.75 7.29 -15.98
N LEU A 139 6.17 6.16 -15.63
CA LEU A 139 6.54 4.85 -16.17
C LEU A 139 6.27 4.77 -17.69
N LEU A 140 5.10 5.23 -18.13
CA LEU A 140 4.76 5.28 -19.57
C LEU A 140 5.70 6.21 -20.34
N ALA A 141 6.10 7.34 -19.74
CA ALA A 141 7.04 8.27 -20.37
C ALA A 141 8.45 7.67 -20.58
N VAL A 142 8.83 6.65 -19.80
CA VAL A 142 10.12 5.94 -19.94
C VAL A 142 10.02 4.62 -20.72
N GLY A 143 8.87 4.35 -21.36
CA GLY A 143 8.73 3.26 -22.32
C GLY A 143 8.36 1.90 -21.74
N VAL A 144 7.79 1.82 -20.53
CA VAL A 144 7.26 0.54 -20.00
C VAL A 144 6.27 -0.10 -20.96
N HIS A 145 6.21 -1.44 -20.97
CA HIS A 145 5.24 -2.16 -21.79
C HIS A 145 3.82 -2.03 -21.23
N GLN A 146 3.64 -2.31 -19.93
CA GLN A 146 2.35 -2.26 -19.25
C GLN A 146 2.52 -1.89 -17.78
N VAL A 147 1.54 -1.17 -17.23
CA VAL A 147 1.48 -0.79 -15.82
C VAL A 147 0.25 -1.42 -15.17
N TYR A 148 0.44 -2.05 -14.03
CA TYR A 148 -0.60 -2.59 -13.16
C TYR A 148 -0.49 -1.96 -11.77
N ALA A 149 -1.53 -2.10 -10.95
CA ALA A 149 -1.48 -1.67 -9.55
C ALA A 149 -2.08 -2.73 -8.63
N VAL A 150 -1.47 -2.90 -7.45
CA VAL A 150 -2.03 -3.66 -6.33
C VAL A 150 -2.04 -2.78 -5.09
N VAL A 151 -3.17 -2.73 -4.39
CA VAL A 151 -3.27 -2.04 -3.09
C VAL A 151 -3.85 -2.94 -2.01
N THR A 152 -3.37 -2.83 -0.77
CA THR A 152 -4.01 -3.55 0.33
C THR A 152 -5.44 -3.04 0.55
N HIS A 153 -5.63 -1.72 0.66
CA HIS A 153 -6.91 -1.09 1.00
C HIS A 153 -7.48 -0.26 -0.18
N PRO A 154 -8.48 -0.79 -0.92
CA PRO A 154 -9.08 -0.11 -2.07
C PRO A 154 -10.12 0.95 -1.66
N LEU A 155 -9.67 2.06 -1.08
CA LEU A 155 -10.58 3.11 -0.57
C LEU A 155 -11.27 3.92 -1.68
N PHE A 156 -10.57 4.18 -2.78
CA PHE A 156 -11.03 4.84 -4.01
C PHE A 156 -12.12 5.90 -3.83
N CYS A 157 -11.77 7.04 -3.24
CA CYS A 157 -12.68 8.15 -3.03
C CYS A 157 -12.99 8.91 -4.33
N GLY A 158 -14.27 9.18 -4.59
CA GLY A 158 -14.69 10.05 -5.69
C GLY A 158 -14.41 9.43 -7.06
N ASP A 159 -13.61 10.12 -7.88
CA ASP A 159 -13.22 9.71 -9.23
C ASP A 159 -11.91 8.91 -9.30
N ALA A 160 -11.40 8.43 -8.15
CA ALA A 160 -10.08 7.80 -8.03
C ALA A 160 -9.86 6.66 -9.03
N GLU A 161 -10.79 5.71 -9.16
CA GLU A 161 -10.65 4.58 -10.10
C GLU A 161 -10.58 5.07 -11.54
N ALA A 162 -11.50 5.95 -11.95
CA ALA A 162 -11.50 6.54 -13.29
C ALA A 162 -10.19 7.28 -13.57
N HIS A 163 -9.68 8.03 -12.59
CA HIS A 163 -8.41 8.74 -12.70
C HIS A 163 -7.22 7.81 -12.87
N ILE A 164 -7.20 6.70 -12.13
CA ILE A 164 -6.14 5.68 -12.22
C ILE A 164 -6.16 5.00 -13.60
N MET A 165 -7.34 4.59 -14.07
CA MET A 165 -7.48 3.92 -15.36
C MET A 165 -7.16 4.85 -16.53
N GLN A 166 -7.59 6.12 -16.46
CA GLN A 166 -7.24 7.15 -17.46
C GLN A 166 -5.74 7.45 -17.53
N ALA A 167 -5.00 7.22 -16.44
CA ALA A 167 -3.55 7.37 -16.44
C ALA A 167 -2.81 6.27 -17.21
N GLY A 168 -3.53 5.22 -17.64
CA GLY A 168 -2.99 4.10 -18.40
C GLY A 168 -2.66 2.86 -17.58
N ILE A 169 -3.10 2.80 -16.31
CA ILE A 169 -3.05 1.55 -15.53
C ILE A 169 -4.00 0.56 -16.19
N LYS A 170 -3.47 -0.62 -16.54
CA LYS A 170 -4.19 -1.64 -17.30
C LYS A 170 -5.22 -2.36 -16.43
N GLN A 171 -4.87 -2.63 -15.18
CA GLN A 171 -5.74 -3.31 -14.22
C GLN A 171 -5.29 -2.95 -12.80
N ILE A 172 -6.28 -2.82 -11.91
CA ILE A 172 -6.08 -2.65 -10.48
C ILE A 172 -6.58 -3.91 -9.78
N TRP A 173 -5.78 -4.42 -8.85
CA TRP A 173 -6.17 -5.48 -7.93
C TRP A 173 -6.05 -4.99 -6.50
N SER A 174 -6.81 -5.59 -5.60
CA SER A 174 -6.70 -5.28 -4.19
C SER A 174 -6.99 -6.49 -3.33
N THR A 175 -6.70 -6.34 -2.04
CA THR A 175 -7.26 -7.27 -1.06
C THR A 175 -8.74 -7.02 -0.83
N ASP A 176 -9.38 -7.94 -0.11
CA ASP A 176 -10.76 -7.85 0.37
C ASP A 176 -10.91 -7.12 1.71
N SER A 177 -9.86 -6.42 2.19
CA SER A 177 -9.92 -5.58 3.38
C SER A 177 -11.03 -4.50 3.32
N ILE A 178 -11.38 -4.05 2.11
CA ILE A 178 -12.55 -3.21 1.83
C ILE A 178 -13.30 -3.85 0.64
N ALA A 179 -14.62 -4.01 0.77
CA ALA A 179 -15.46 -4.54 -0.29
C ALA A 179 -15.41 -3.64 -1.54
N HIS A 180 -14.80 -4.14 -2.62
CA HIS A 180 -14.63 -3.42 -3.88
C HIS A 180 -14.55 -4.41 -5.06
N PRO A 181 -14.98 -4.06 -6.29
CA PRO A 181 -14.83 -4.95 -7.46
C PRO A 181 -13.39 -5.38 -7.79
N SER A 182 -12.37 -4.64 -7.35
CA SER A 182 -10.95 -5.02 -7.49
C SER A 182 -10.48 -6.05 -6.46
N ALA A 183 -11.29 -6.34 -5.43
CA ALA A 183 -10.92 -7.22 -4.33
C ALA A 183 -10.92 -8.69 -4.77
N CYS A 184 -9.75 -9.18 -5.14
CA CYS A 184 -9.54 -10.57 -5.59
C CYS A 184 -8.42 -11.29 -4.83
N ILE A 185 -7.81 -10.63 -3.84
CA ILE A 185 -6.75 -11.18 -2.98
C ILE A 185 -7.34 -11.33 -1.58
N TYR A 186 -7.64 -12.57 -1.17
CA TYR A 186 -8.38 -12.82 0.07
C TYR A 186 -7.46 -12.89 1.29
N LEU A 187 -7.85 -12.20 2.37
CA LEU A 187 -7.15 -12.14 3.66
C LEU A 187 -7.69 -13.15 4.69
N ASP A 188 -8.70 -13.94 4.32
CA ASP A 188 -9.39 -14.91 5.19
C ASP A 188 -8.42 -15.86 5.92
N LYS A 189 -7.46 -16.45 5.21
CA LYS A 189 -6.47 -17.38 5.79
C LYS A 189 -5.50 -16.67 6.73
N LEU A 190 -5.06 -15.47 6.37
CA LEU A 190 -4.15 -14.65 7.18
C LEU A 190 -4.83 -14.29 8.50
N LEU A 191 -6.05 -13.76 8.44
CA LEU A 191 -6.83 -13.39 9.62
C LEU A 191 -7.20 -14.60 10.47
N ALA A 192 -7.62 -15.71 9.84
CA ALA A 192 -7.96 -16.94 10.58
C ALA A 192 -6.75 -17.52 11.32
N GLN A 193 -5.54 -17.42 10.75
CA GLN A 193 -4.32 -17.85 11.43
C GLN A 193 -3.99 -16.94 12.61
N ALA A 194 -4.04 -15.63 12.43
CA ALA A 194 -3.79 -14.67 13.51
C ALA A 194 -4.77 -14.85 14.69
N VAL A 195 -6.06 -15.04 14.41
CA VAL A 195 -7.06 -15.30 15.46
C VAL A 195 -6.76 -16.59 16.23
N LYS A 196 -6.30 -17.65 15.57
CA LYS A 196 -5.93 -18.92 16.24
C LYS A 196 -4.72 -18.80 17.15
N GLU A 197 -3.83 -17.83 16.92
CA GLU A 197 -2.64 -17.63 17.76
C GLU A 197 -2.96 -16.87 19.06
N ILE A 198 -4.11 -16.20 19.11
CA ILE A 198 -4.60 -15.45 20.27
C ILE A 198 -5.55 -16.29 21.14
N LEU A 199 -6.31 -17.22 20.53
CA LEU A 199 -7.22 -18.15 21.21
C LEU A 199 -6.48 -19.30 21.92
#